data_AF-A0A356AM34-F1
#
_entry.id   AF-A0A356AM34-F1
#
_cell.length_a   1.000
_cell.length_b   1.000
_cell.length_c   1.000
_cell.angle_alpha   90.00
_cell.angle_beta   90.00
_cell.angle_gamma   90.00
#
_symmetry.space_group_name_H-M   'P 1'
#
loop_
_entity.id
_entity.type
_entity.pdbx_description
1 polymer ?
#
loop_
_entity_poly.entity_id
_entity_poly.type
_entity_poly.pdbx_seq_one_letter_code
_entity_poly.pdbx_strand_id
1 'polypeptide(L)'
;MALYSIYDSFMFFSRKDAILILWQFEMRCIYAGTAIMLMNSEKVRKGLANMKTIKRYKDKIALLMILCLAGFLSAYHIQDQGYSNEFYAASVKSMLVSWKNFFFVSLDPGGWVTVDKPPVSLWVQAAFAKVFGFSGWSILLPEALAAVASVLILYHIVKRHFGAAAGLLSALALALSPIFIVISKTNNTDSVLILFMLLSAWAMSVAADTGKLRYLVLSAVLLGVAYNAKTLEAFLILPALFAVYLFGTNLKWRTRAWHLGTAFLVLAVVSLSWSVLVDLTPASERPYVDNSTSNSELELAIGYNGIQRITGQNGGRGGSFAPKSRDAQTASGEAKDDGAQGNPSSSPSASGGDSEESPAPGGFSRNSFEEGAGSPPSGMNGGSPGRGFGGGNSFNGGGSASPLRMFNTTL
;
A
#
# COMPACT_ATOMS: atom_id res chain seq x y z
N MET A 1 -71.29 -60.42 55.67
CA MET A 1 -71.95 -59.67 54.56
C MET A 1 -70.83 -59.11 53.69
N ALA A 2 -70.22 -59.86 52.79
CA ALA A 2 -70.80 -60.53 51.63
C ALA A 2 -71.51 -59.54 50.68
N LEU A 3 -70.86 -59.34 49.53
CA LEU A 3 -71.51 -59.44 48.21
C LEU A 3 -72.52 -58.39 47.75
N TYR A 4 -72.31 -57.07 47.92
CA TYR A 4 -73.21 -56.11 47.23
C TYR A 4 -72.64 -54.78 46.69
N SER A 5 -71.33 -54.64 46.49
CA SER A 5 -70.84 -53.45 45.76
C SER A 5 -69.69 -53.76 44.81
N ILE A 6 -69.93 -54.73 43.94
CA ILE A 6 -69.10 -55.05 42.76
C ILE A 6 -69.81 -54.61 41.45
N TYR A 7 -70.98 -53.96 41.51
CA TYR A 7 -71.79 -53.74 40.29
C TYR A 7 -71.95 -52.31 39.77
N ASP A 8 -71.54 -51.25 40.48
CA ASP A 8 -71.91 -49.87 40.04
C ASP A 8 -70.78 -48.92 39.62
N SER A 9 -69.50 -49.28 39.82
CA SER A 9 -68.39 -48.42 39.35
C SER A 9 -67.81 -48.85 38.00
N PHE A 10 -68.34 -49.93 37.39
CA PHE A 10 -67.92 -50.44 36.09
C PHE A 10 -68.90 -50.10 34.95
N MET A 11 -69.79 -49.13 35.16
CA MET A 11 -70.81 -48.76 34.18
C MET A 11 -70.82 -47.26 33.84
N PHE A 12 -69.65 -46.67 33.57
CA PHE A 12 -69.59 -45.41 32.81
C PHE A 12 -68.30 -45.28 32.01
N PHE A 13 -67.85 -46.36 31.36
CA PHE A 13 -66.98 -46.19 30.19
C PHE A 13 -67.91 -46.05 28.98
N SER A 14 -68.36 -44.83 28.74
CA SER A 14 -69.19 -44.51 27.58
C SER A 14 -68.47 -44.96 26.32
N ARG A 15 -69.19 -45.52 25.34
CA ARG A 15 -68.63 -45.78 23.99
C ARG A 15 -67.84 -44.56 23.46
N LYS A 16 -68.21 -43.35 23.89
CA LYS A 16 -67.55 -42.09 23.51
C LYS A 16 -66.11 -41.97 24.05
N ASP A 17 -65.80 -42.48 25.25
CA ASP A 17 -64.48 -42.34 25.87
C ASP A 17 -63.46 -43.31 25.27
N ALA A 18 -63.90 -44.53 24.93
CA ALA A 18 -63.08 -45.49 24.18
C ALA A 18 -62.78 -44.99 22.76
N ILE A 19 -63.75 -44.36 22.10
CA ILE A 19 -63.56 -43.75 20.77
C ILE A 19 -62.59 -42.58 20.85
N LEU A 20 -62.69 -41.71 21.86
CA LEU A 20 -61.76 -40.58 22.05
C LEU A 20 -60.31 -41.04 22.27
N ILE A 21 -60.08 -42.10 23.03
CA ILE A 21 -58.74 -42.64 23.27
C ILE A 21 -58.18 -43.29 22.00
N LEU A 22 -58.98 -44.08 21.28
CA LEU A 22 -58.59 -44.67 20.00
C LEU A 22 -58.30 -43.60 18.95
N TRP A 23 -59.11 -42.54 18.90
CA TRP A 23 -58.93 -41.42 17.99
C TRP A 23 -57.71 -40.57 18.34
N GLN A 24 -57.42 -40.36 19.63
CA GLN A 24 -56.17 -39.72 20.10
C GLN A 24 -54.94 -40.56 19.75
N PHE A 25 -55.04 -41.89 19.86
CA PHE A 25 -53.95 -42.80 19.52
C PHE A 25 -53.71 -42.85 18.00
N GLU A 26 -54.77 -42.99 17.19
CA GLU A 26 -54.69 -42.92 15.73
C GLU A 26 -54.15 -41.58 15.25
N MET A 27 -54.64 -40.45 15.78
CA MET A 27 -54.12 -39.13 15.42
C MET A 27 -52.64 -39.02 15.78
N ARG A 28 -52.22 -39.44 16.98
CA ARG A 28 -50.79 -39.44 17.36
C ARG A 28 -49.95 -40.34 16.45
N CYS A 29 -50.46 -41.50 16.03
CA CYS A 29 -49.78 -42.38 15.08
C CYS A 29 -49.69 -41.78 13.68
N ILE A 30 -50.74 -41.09 13.20
CA ILE A 30 -50.76 -40.40 11.90
C ILE A 30 -49.79 -39.21 11.92
N TYR A 31 -49.80 -38.39 12.98
CA TYR A 31 -48.87 -37.27 13.14
C TYR A 31 -47.42 -37.75 13.28
N ALA A 32 -47.16 -38.83 14.02
CA ALA A 32 -45.83 -39.42 14.11
C ALA A 32 -45.38 -40.00 12.76
N GLY A 33 -46.27 -40.69 12.04
CA GLY A 33 -46.00 -41.25 10.71
C GLY A 33 -45.70 -40.17 9.67
N THR A 34 -46.47 -39.08 9.64
CA THR A 34 -46.21 -37.94 8.75
C THR A 34 -44.94 -37.18 9.13
N ALA A 35 -44.64 -37.01 10.42
CA ALA A 35 -43.38 -36.41 10.86
C ALA A 35 -42.16 -37.27 10.45
N ILE A 36 -42.24 -38.60 10.58
CA ILE A 36 -41.20 -39.53 10.13
C ILE A 36 -41.05 -39.50 8.60
N MET A 37 -42.16 -39.47 7.85
CA MET A 37 -42.14 -39.40 6.39
C MET A 37 -41.57 -38.06 5.87
N LEU A 38 -41.88 -36.95 6.54
CA LEU A 38 -41.32 -35.62 6.26
C LEU A 38 -39.83 -35.54 6.64
N MET A 39 -39.39 -36.16 7.74
CA MET A 39 -37.96 -36.24 8.08
C MET A 39 -37.18 -37.19 7.15
N ASN A 40 -37.85 -38.20 6.58
CA ASN A 40 -37.24 -39.12 5.60
C ASN A 40 -37.27 -38.57 4.16
N SER A 41 -37.92 -37.43 3.92
CA SER A 41 -37.84 -36.70 2.65
C SER A 41 -36.39 -36.39 2.32
N GLU A 42 -35.96 -36.79 1.13
CA GLU A 42 -34.62 -36.51 0.61
C GLU A 42 -34.33 -35.00 0.60
N LYS A 43 -35.37 -34.17 0.39
CA LYS A 43 -35.29 -32.71 0.38
C LYS A 43 -34.98 -32.15 1.77
N VAL A 44 -35.58 -32.71 2.83
CA VAL A 44 -35.35 -32.31 4.22
C VAL A 44 -33.98 -32.79 4.71
N ARG A 45 -33.56 -34.02 4.33
CA ARG A 45 -32.21 -34.52 4.62
C ARG A 45 -31.12 -33.69 3.94
N LYS A 46 -31.29 -33.35 2.65
CA LYS A 46 -30.39 -32.42 1.92
C LYS A 46 -30.38 -31.04 2.56
N GLY A 47 -31.53 -30.51 2.99
CA GLY A 47 -31.63 -29.23 3.71
C GLY A 47 -30.90 -29.21 5.05
N LEU A 48 -31.07 -30.26 5.87
CA LEU A 48 -30.37 -30.41 7.16
C LEU A 48 -28.86 -30.62 6.98
N ALA A 49 -28.46 -31.41 5.98
CA ALA A 49 -27.05 -31.60 5.62
C ALA A 49 -26.43 -30.28 5.15
N ASN A 50 -27.13 -29.49 4.32
CA ASN A 50 -26.69 -28.17 3.90
C ASN A 50 -26.59 -27.19 5.07
N MET A 51 -27.53 -27.17 6.01
CA MET A 51 -27.45 -26.33 7.20
C MET A 51 -26.28 -26.69 8.12
N LYS A 52 -26.00 -28.00 8.30
CA LYS A 52 -24.82 -28.46 9.05
C LYS A 52 -23.52 -28.08 8.35
N THR A 53 -23.48 -28.17 7.02
CA THR A 53 -22.36 -27.74 6.20
C THR A 53 -22.15 -26.22 6.30
N ILE A 54 -23.20 -25.41 6.15
CA ILE A 54 -23.13 -23.94 6.29
C ILE A 54 -22.63 -23.56 7.69
N LYS A 55 -23.13 -24.19 8.77
CA LYS A 55 -22.59 -23.95 10.12
C LYS A 55 -21.12 -24.32 10.24
N ARG A 56 -20.66 -25.39 9.58
CA ARG A 56 -19.27 -25.85 9.61
C ARG A 56 -18.32 -24.94 8.82
N TYR A 57 -18.80 -24.30 7.75
CA TYR A 57 -17.98 -23.49 6.84
C TYR A 57 -18.24 -21.98 6.92
N LYS A 58 -19.15 -21.52 7.79
CA LYS A 58 -19.54 -20.11 7.91
C LYS A 58 -18.36 -19.14 7.95
N ASP A 59 -17.37 -19.42 8.80
CA ASP A 59 -16.21 -18.53 8.95
C ASP A 59 -15.32 -18.51 7.71
N LYS A 60 -15.21 -19.64 7.00
CA LYS A 60 -14.43 -19.74 5.77
C LYS A 60 -15.13 -19.02 4.62
N ILE A 61 -16.46 -19.13 4.54
CA ILE A 61 -17.28 -18.41 3.55
C ILE A 61 -17.22 -16.91 3.83
N ALA A 62 -17.37 -16.50 5.09
CA ALA A 62 -17.24 -15.10 5.49
C ALA A 62 -15.86 -14.52 5.15
N LEU A 63 -14.79 -15.25 5.47
CA LEU A 63 -13.45 -14.85 5.08
C LEU A 63 -13.30 -14.74 3.57
N LEU A 64 -13.78 -15.72 2.80
CA LEU A 64 -13.73 -15.68 1.34
C LEU A 64 -14.45 -14.44 0.78
N MET A 65 -15.63 -14.11 1.31
CA MET A 65 -16.34 -12.90 0.91
C MET A 65 -15.54 -11.63 1.22
N ILE A 66 -14.88 -11.56 2.38
CA ILE A 66 -14.01 -10.43 2.75
C ILE A 66 -12.81 -10.34 1.79
N LEU A 67 -12.19 -11.46 1.43
CA LEU A 67 -11.07 -11.48 0.48
C LEU A 67 -11.52 -11.09 -0.93
N CYS A 68 -12.68 -11.56 -1.38
CA CYS A 68 -13.29 -11.13 -2.63
C CYS A 68 -13.59 -9.63 -2.62
N LEU A 69 -14.10 -9.10 -1.51
CA LEU A 69 -14.34 -7.67 -1.34
C LEU A 69 -13.03 -6.87 -1.41
N ALA A 70 -11.99 -7.28 -0.67
CA ALA A 70 -10.68 -6.64 -0.72
C ALA A 70 -10.09 -6.68 -2.13
N GLY A 71 -10.15 -7.83 -2.79
CA GLY A 71 -9.65 -8.00 -4.17
C GLY A 71 -10.42 -7.15 -5.17
N PHE A 72 -11.76 -7.12 -5.06
CA PHE A 72 -12.59 -6.23 -5.87
C PHE A 72 -12.21 -4.78 -5.63
N LEU A 73 -12.17 -4.32 -4.37
CA LEU A 73 -11.87 -2.93 -4.04
C LEU A 73 -10.47 -2.51 -4.51
N SER A 74 -9.46 -3.38 -4.38
CA SER A 74 -8.09 -3.10 -4.83
C SER A 74 -7.92 -3.19 -6.36
N ALA A 75 -8.68 -4.02 -7.08
CA ALA A 75 -8.55 -4.17 -8.54
C ALA A 75 -9.54 -3.30 -9.34
N TYR A 76 -10.64 -2.85 -8.74
CA TYR A 76 -11.67 -2.06 -9.41
C TYR A 76 -11.08 -0.75 -9.96
N HIS A 77 -11.23 -0.53 -11.26
CA HIS A 77 -10.67 0.65 -11.98
C HIS A 77 -9.16 0.82 -11.77
N ILE A 78 -8.40 -0.27 -11.64
CA ILE A 78 -6.94 -0.20 -11.52
C ILE A 78 -6.26 0.38 -12.78
N GLN A 79 -6.89 0.23 -13.95
CA GLN A 79 -6.41 0.80 -15.22
C GLN A 79 -6.43 2.35 -15.20
N ASP A 80 -7.39 2.93 -14.49
CA ASP A 80 -7.57 4.39 -14.43
C ASP A 80 -6.46 5.10 -13.66
N GLN A 81 -5.64 4.34 -12.93
CA GLN A 81 -4.47 4.86 -12.21
C GLN A 81 -3.28 5.14 -13.13
N GLY A 82 -3.33 4.73 -14.41
CA GLY A 82 -2.19 4.81 -15.31
C GLY A 82 -0.99 4.06 -14.71
N TYR A 83 0.14 4.75 -14.55
CA TYR A 83 1.32 4.21 -13.86
C TYR A 83 1.38 4.56 -12.37
N SER A 84 0.43 5.34 -11.85
CA SER A 84 0.44 5.93 -10.52
C SER A 84 1.69 6.78 -10.27
N ASN A 85 2.76 6.21 -9.72
CA ASN A 85 4.04 6.89 -9.53
C ASN A 85 4.98 6.62 -10.72
N GLU A 86 5.15 7.64 -11.58
CA GLU A 86 5.99 7.53 -12.78
C GLU A 86 7.47 7.29 -12.47
N PHE A 87 7.97 7.75 -11.32
CA PHE A 87 9.35 7.54 -10.88
C PHE A 87 9.65 6.04 -10.69
N TYR A 88 8.79 5.33 -9.96
CA TYR A 88 8.94 3.88 -9.80
C TYR A 88 8.61 3.11 -11.07
N ALA A 89 7.64 3.57 -11.87
CA ALA A 89 7.32 2.93 -13.15
C ALA A 89 8.49 3.01 -14.15
N ALA A 90 9.20 4.15 -14.22
CA ALA A 90 10.40 4.32 -15.03
C ALA A 90 11.51 3.35 -14.61
N SER A 91 11.71 3.19 -13.29
CA SER A 91 12.67 2.21 -12.77
C SER A 91 12.28 0.78 -13.14
N VAL A 92 11.04 0.36 -12.91
CA VAL A 92 10.57 -0.98 -13.29
C VAL A 92 10.78 -1.22 -14.79
N LYS A 93 10.53 -0.22 -15.65
CA LYS A 93 10.80 -0.32 -17.08
C LYS A 93 12.29 -0.49 -17.38
N SER A 94 13.15 0.28 -16.71
CA SER A 94 14.61 0.18 -16.84
C SER A 94 15.14 -1.19 -16.38
N MET A 95 14.59 -1.74 -15.30
CA MET A 95 14.95 -3.05 -14.76
C MET A 95 14.72 -4.19 -15.77
N LEU A 96 13.81 -4.02 -16.73
CA LEU A 96 13.57 -5.01 -17.79
C LEU A 96 14.66 -5.01 -18.88
N VAL A 97 15.49 -3.97 -18.94
CA VAL A 97 16.54 -3.80 -19.97
C VAL A 97 17.78 -4.63 -19.67
N SER A 98 18.23 -4.68 -18.41
CA SER A 98 19.44 -5.41 -18.03
C SER A 98 19.41 -5.93 -16.59
N TRP A 99 20.19 -6.98 -16.32
CA TRP A 99 20.38 -7.51 -14.97
C TRP A 99 20.99 -6.48 -14.01
N LYS A 100 21.87 -5.60 -14.51
CA LYS A 100 22.46 -4.51 -13.72
C LYS A 100 21.36 -3.56 -13.24
N ASN A 101 20.48 -3.11 -14.14
CA ASN A 101 19.39 -2.20 -13.80
C ASN A 101 18.38 -2.87 -12.86
N PHE A 102 18.10 -4.17 -13.07
CA PHE A 102 17.28 -4.96 -12.17
C PHE A 102 17.85 -5.02 -10.75
N PHE A 103 19.14 -5.34 -10.60
CA PHE A 103 19.76 -5.48 -9.29
C PHE A 103 19.84 -4.14 -8.54
N PHE A 104 20.26 -3.06 -9.21
CA PHE A 104 20.45 -1.74 -8.60
C PHE A 104 19.19 -0.87 -8.58
N VAL A 105 18.04 -1.37 -9.04
CA VAL A 105 16.80 -0.61 -9.22
C VAL A 105 17.04 0.75 -9.89
N SER A 106 17.72 0.70 -11.03
CA SER A 106 18.07 1.92 -11.76
C SER A 106 16.81 2.59 -12.31
N LEU A 107 16.77 3.92 -12.24
CA LEU A 107 15.69 4.76 -12.76
C LEU A 107 15.67 4.82 -14.29
N ASP A 108 16.85 4.78 -14.91
CA ASP A 108 17.05 5.04 -16.34
C ASP A 108 17.70 3.85 -17.05
N PRO A 109 17.48 3.65 -18.36
CA PRO A 109 17.99 2.49 -19.07
C PRO A 109 19.53 2.44 -19.17
N GLY A 110 20.21 3.58 -19.01
CA GLY A 110 21.67 3.67 -19.02
C GLY A 110 22.32 3.22 -17.72
N GLY A 111 21.55 3.05 -16.63
CA GLY A 111 22.10 2.63 -15.35
C GLY A 111 22.83 3.76 -14.62
N TRP A 112 22.41 5.01 -14.79
CA TRP A 112 23.09 6.18 -14.24
C TRP A 112 22.66 6.52 -12.82
N VAL A 113 21.38 6.37 -12.49
CA VAL A 113 20.81 6.74 -11.17
C VAL A 113 19.89 5.62 -10.64
N THR A 114 19.85 5.38 -9.33
CA THR A 114 18.89 4.48 -8.65
C THR A 114 17.62 5.21 -8.25
N VAL A 115 16.59 4.49 -7.79
CA VAL A 115 15.48 5.12 -7.06
C VAL A 115 15.78 5.26 -5.56
N ASP A 116 14.93 6.01 -4.85
CA ASP A 116 15.06 6.28 -3.41
C ASP A 116 14.60 5.14 -2.48
N LYS A 117 14.40 3.92 -3.00
CA LYS A 117 13.89 2.77 -2.24
C LYS A 117 14.70 1.49 -2.50
N PRO A 118 14.80 0.60 -1.50
CA PRO A 118 15.38 -0.72 -1.68
C PRO A 118 14.49 -1.61 -2.57
N PRO A 119 15.00 -2.78 -2.99
CA PRO A 119 14.58 -3.32 -4.27
C PRO A 119 13.38 -4.25 -4.24
N VAL A 120 12.96 -4.79 -3.09
CA VAL A 120 12.03 -5.93 -3.03
C VAL A 120 10.70 -5.63 -3.70
N SER A 121 10.07 -4.48 -3.42
CA SER A 121 8.80 -4.13 -4.04
C SER A 121 8.93 -3.97 -5.56
N LEU A 122 10.01 -3.32 -6.02
CA LEU A 122 10.26 -3.13 -7.44
C LEU A 122 10.66 -4.42 -8.16
N TRP A 123 11.36 -5.35 -7.51
CA TRP A 123 11.65 -6.68 -8.04
C TRP A 123 10.36 -7.46 -8.29
N VAL A 124 9.39 -7.39 -7.37
CA VAL A 124 8.07 -8.00 -7.56
C VAL A 124 7.32 -7.34 -8.71
N GLN A 125 7.30 -6.01 -8.79
CA GLN A 125 6.67 -5.28 -9.91
C GLN A 125 7.33 -5.61 -11.26
N ALA A 126 8.66 -5.67 -11.31
CA ALA A 126 9.41 -6.04 -12.51
C ALA A 126 9.15 -7.49 -12.93
N ALA A 127 9.00 -8.43 -11.98
CA ALA A 127 8.62 -9.79 -12.29
C ALA A 127 7.23 -9.86 -12.96
N PHE A 128 6.24 -9.12 -12.45
CA PHE A 128 4.92 -9.04 -13.05
C PHE A 128 4.97 -8.37 -14.44
N ALA A 129 5.70 -7.26 -14.58
CA ALA A 129 5.88 -6.60 -15.87
C ALA A 129 6.62 -7.50 -16.88
N LYS A 130 7.53 -8.36 -16.44
CA LYS A 130 8.21 -9.34 -17.29
C LYS A 130 7.26 -10.43 -17.81
N VAL A 131 6.32 -10.88 -16.97
CA VAL A 131 5.36 -11.95 -17.30
C VAL A 131 4.19 -11.43 -18.14
N PHE A 132 3.62 -10.28 -17.76
CA PHE A 132 2.39 -9.74 -18.37
C PHE A 132 2.64 -8.63 -19.40
N GLY A 133 3.90 -8.20 -19.55
CA GLY A 133 4.27 -7.01 -20.32
C GLY A 133 4.19 -5.74 -19.47
N PHE A 134 5.08 -4.78 -19.74
CA PHE A 134 5.11 -3.51 -19.00
C PHE A 134 3.87 -2.66 -19.31
N SER A 135 3.03 -2.49 -18.30
CA SER A 135 1.82 -1.68 -18.35
C SER A 135 1.42 -1.23 -16.94
N GLY A 136 0.58 -0.20 -16.83
CA GLY A 136 0.08 0.30 -15.55
C GLY A 136 -0.52 -0.79 -14.67
N TRP A 137 -1.53 -1.51 -15.17
CA TRP A 137 -2.18 -2.57 -14.40
C TRP A 137 -1.21 -3.70 -14.00
N SER A 138 -0.22 -4.05 -14.83
CA SER A 138 0.73 -5.13 -14.50
C SER A 138 1.61 -4.81 -13.30
N ILE A 139 2.02 -3.54 -13.14
CA ILE A 139 2.87 -3.11 -12.02
C ILE A 139 2.06 -2.82 -10.75
N LEU A 140 0.76 -2.54 -10.89
CA LEU A 140 -0.16 -2.32 -9.77
C LEU A 140 -0.78 -3.62 -9.23
N LEU A 141 -0.95 -4.63 -10.07
CA LEU A 141 -1.48 -5.94 -9.69
C LEU A 141 -0.76 -6.59 -8.49
N PRO A 142 0.58 -6.64 -8.39
CA PRO A 142 1.23 -7.23 -7.23
C PRO A 142 0.90 -6.51 -5.91
N GLU A 143 0.69 -5.19 -5.94
CA GLU A 143 0.31 -4.41 -4.76
C GLU A 143 -1.11 -4.74 -4.30
N ALA A 144 -2.05 -4.86 -5.25
CA ALA A 144 -3.41 -5.32 -4.98
C ALA A 144 -3.43 -6.75 -4.39
N LEU A 145 -2.62 -7.66 -4.93
CA LEU A 145 -2.48 -9.02 -4.40
C LEU A 145 -1.88 -9.04 -2.99
N ALA A 146 -0.86 -8.20 -2.74
CA ALA A 146 -0.27 -8.05 -1.43
C ALA A 146 -1.27 -7.50 -0.40
N ALA A 147 -2.18 -6.61 -0.81
CA ALA A 147 -3.26 -6.11 0.04
C ALA A 147 -4.26 -7.22 0.43
N VAL A 148 -4.70 -8.04 -0.53
CA VAL A 148 -5.59 -9.19 -0.25
C VAL A 148 -4.91 -10.20 0.67
N ALA A 149 -3.63 -10.50 0.42
CA ALA A 149 -2.84 -11.37 1.28
C ALA A 149 -2.70 -10.79 2.71
N SER A 150 -2.52 -9.47 2.83
CA SER A 150 -2.46 -8.79 4.14
C SER A 150 -3.75 -8.96 4.93
N VAL A 151 -4.92 -8.82 4.29
CA VAL A 151 -6.23 -9.09 4.91
C VAL A 151 -6.33 -10.53 5.42
N LEU A 152 -5.85 -11.49 4.62
CA LEU A 152 -5.80 -12.90 5.01
C LEU A 152 -4.90 -13.16 6.21
N ILE A 153 -3.70 -12.57 6.23
CA ILE A 153 -2.75 -12.78 7.32
C ILE A 153 -3.26 -12.13 8.61
N LEU A 154 -3.84 -10.92 8.54
CA LEU A 154 -4.43 -10.25 9.70
C LEU A 154 -5.54 -11.09 10.34
N TYR A 155 -6.42 -11.71 9.53
CA TYR A 155 -7.41 -12.67 10.03
C TYR A 155 -6.76 -13.77 10.88
N HIS A 156 -5.67 -14.36 10.39
CA HIS A 156 -5.00 -15.48 11.06
C HIS A 156 -4.29 -15.07 12.34
N ILE A 157 -3.67 -13.88 12.37
CA ILE A 157 -3.05 -13.32 13.57
C ILE A 157 -4.10 -13.14 14.67
N VAL A 158 -5.18 -12.43 14.37
CA VAL A 158 -6.20 -12.09 15.38
C VAL A 158 -7.00 -13.32 15.79
N LYS A 159 -7.36 -14.19 14.85
CA LYS A 159 -8.10 -15.43 15.15
C LYS A 159 -7.38 -16.32 16.16
N ARG A 160 -6.05 -16.36 16.10
CA ARG A 160 -5.23 -17.25 16.92
C ARG A 160 -5.43 -17.01 18.42
N HIS A 161 -5.56 -15.76 18.84
CA HIS A 161 -5.68 -15.38 20.25
C HIS A 161 -7.10 -14.94 20.65
N PHE A 162 -7.93 -14.47 19.70
CA PHE A 162 -9.25 -13.89 19.99
C PHE A 162 -10.43 -14.61 19.32
N GLY A 163 -10.18 -15.70 18.59
CA GLY A 163 -11.21 -16.51 17.94
C GLY A 163 -11.70 -15.96 16.60
N ALA A 164 -12.55 -16.74 15.92
CA ALA A 164 -12.91 -16.49 14.52
C ALA A 164 -13.66 -15.18 14.29
N ALA A 165 -14.56 -14.78 15.21
CA ALA A 165 -15.33 -13.55 15.08
C ALA A 165 -14.42 -12.31 15.08
N ALA A 166 -13.49 -12.23 16.03
CA ALA A 166 -12.51 -11.14 16.10
C ALA A 166 -11.62 -11.10 14.84
N GLY A 167 -11.18 -12.27 14.36
CA GLY A 167 -10.41 -12.36 13.11
C GLY A 167 -11.17 -11.88 11.88
N LEU A 168 -12.46 -12.21 11.76
CA LEU A 168 -13.31 -11.72 10.66
C LEU A 168 -13.51 -10.21 10.75
N LEU A 169 -13.74 -9.67 11.95
CA LEU A 169 -13.89 -8.23 12.17
C LEU A 169 -12.62 -7.46 11.83
N SER A 170 -11.44 -7.96 12.24
CA SER A 170 -10.16 -7.31 11.90
C SER A 170 -9.88 -7.34 10.39
N ALA A 171 -10.15 -8.47 9.73
CA ALA A 171 -9.98 -8.59 8.29
C ALA A 171 -10.93 -7.66 7.52
N LEU A 172 -12.20 -7.61 7.93
CA LEU A 172 -13.18 -6.69 7.35
C LEU A 172 -12.80 -5.23 7.59
N ALA A 173 -12.33 -4.87 8.78
CA ALA A 173 -11.88 -3.53 9.11
C ALA A 173 -10.70 -3.09 8.23
N LEU A 174 -9.72 -3.96 8.00
CA LEU A 174 -8.62 -3.66 7.09
C LEU A 174 -9.09 -3.55 5.63
N ALA A 175 -9.94 -4.48 5.17
CA ALA A 175 -10.46 -4.48 3.80
C ALA A 175 -11.34 -3.24 3.48
N LEU A 176 -11.98 -2.67 4.49
CA LEU A 176 -12.80 -1.45 4.36
C LEU A 176 -12.04 -0.16 4.66
N SER A 177 -10.76 -0.24 5.06
CA SER A 177 -9.96 0.94 5.35
C SER A 177 -9.66 1.72 4.07
N PRO A 178 -10.16 2.98 3.91
CA PRO A 178 -10.01 3.71 2.65
C PRO A 178 -8.55 3.93 2.27
N ILE A 179 -7.71 4.29 3.25
CA ILE A 179 -6.29 4.55 3.01
C ILE A 179 -5.56 3.28 2.55
N PHE A 180 -5.89 2.12 3.13
CA PHE A 180 -5.31 0.84 2.74
C PHE A 180 -5.67 0.47 1.29
N ILE A 181 -6.93 0.65 0.91
CA ILE A 181 -7.38 0.38 -0.45
C ILE A 181 -6.77 1.35 -1.47
N VAL A 182 -6.73 2.65 -1.16
CA VAL A 182 -6.13 3.65 -2.06
C VAL A 182 -4.65 3.34 -2.31
N ILE A 183 -3.89 3.06 -1.24
CA ILE A 183 -2.47 2.74 -1.36
C ILE A 183 -2.25 1.45 -2.18
N SER A 184 -3.11 0.44 -2.02
CA SER A 184 -3.04 -0.82 -2.79
C SER A 184 -3.23 -0.67 -4.30
N LYS A 185 -3.66 0.50 -4.76
CA LYS A 185 -3.83 0.86 -6.18
C LYS A 185 -2.68 1.69 -6.73
N THR A 186 -1.64 1.91 -5.94
CA THR A 186 -0.43 2.62 -6.36
C THR A 186 0.71 1.64 -6.52
N ASN A 187 1.76 2.01 -7.26
CA ASN A 187 3.01 1.24 -7.36
C ASN A 187 4.03 1.70 -6.31
N ASN A 188 3.58 2.37 -5.24
CA ASN A 188 4.42 2.64 -4.09
C ASN A 188 4.73 1.33 -3.35
N THR A 189 5.76 1.34 -2.51
CA THR A 189 6.31 0.12 -1.90
C THR A 189 5.53 -0.40 -0.68
N ASP A 190 4.42 0.27 -0.35
CA ASP A 190 3.64 0.10 0.88
C ASP A 190 2.91 -1.24 1.03
N SER A 191 2.26 -1.76 -0.02
CA SER A 191 1.41 -2.96 0.16
C SER A 191 2.27 -4.21 0.39
N VAL A 192 3.38 -4.32 -0.33
CA VAL A 192 4.42 -5.33 -0.08
C VAL A 192 5.01 -5.17 1.32
N LEU A 193 5.33 -3.94 1.74
CA LEU A 193 5.81 -3.66 3.10
C LEU A 193 4.82 -4.19 4.16
N ILE A 194 3.55 -3.80 4.07
CA ILE A 194 2.51 -4.18 5.02
C ILE A 194 2.35 -5.71 5.08
N LEU A 195 2.37 -6.38 3.92
CA LEU A 195 2.30 -7.83 3.86
C LEU A 195 3.44 -8.49 4.65
N PHE A 196 4.68 -8.08 4.42
CA PHE A 196 5.83 -8.67 5.12
C PHE A 196 5.88 -8.29 6.60
N MET A 197 5.42 -7.10 6.98
CA MET A 197 5.23 -6.72 8.39
C MET A 197 4.20 -7.61 9.09
N LEU A 198 3.06 -7.89 8.44
CA LEU A 198 2.04 -8.79 8.97
C LEU A 198 2.54 -10.23 9.03
N LEU A 199 3.24 -10.73 8.01
CA LEU A 199 3.87 -12.06 8.05
C LEU A 199 4.89 -12.16 9.18
N SER A 200 5.69 -11.11 9.41
CA SER A 200 6.62 -11.04 10.53
C SER A 200 5.89 -11.06 11.88
N ALA A 201 4.82 -10.28 12.03
CA ALA A 201 3.99 -10.27 13.24
C ALA A 201 3.32 -11.64 13.50
N TRP A 202 2.85 -12.30 12.44
CA TRP A 202 2.34 -13.67 12.52
C TRP A 202 3.43 -14.63 13.03
N ALA A 203 4.61 -14.65 12.41
CA ALA A 203 5.71 -15.51 12.84
C ALA A 203 6.14 -15.20 14.29
N MET A 204 6.15 -13.92 14.68
CA MET A 204 6.44 -13.50 16.05
C MET A 204 5.40 -14.02 17.05
N SER A 205 4.11 -13.95 16.72
CA SER A 205 3.04 -14.47 17.58
C SER A 205 3.21 -15.98 17.83
N VAL A 206 3.58 -16.74 16.79
CA VAL A 206 3.88 -18.18 16.91
C VAL A 206 5.16 -18.41 17.72
N ALA A 207 6.17 -17.54 17.56
CA ALA A 207 7.41 -17.61 18.31
C ALA A 207 7.19 -17.36 19.81
N ALA A 208 6.35 -16.40 20.16
CA ALA A 208 6.00 -16.06 21.54
C ALA A 208 5.25 -17.22 22.21
N ASP A 209 4.22 -17.77 21.53
CA ASP A 209 3.44 -18.89 22.06
C ASP A 209 4.27 -20.17 22.25
N THR A 210 5.18 -20.46 21.31
CA THR A 210 5.89 -21.75 21.28
C THR A 210 7.29 -21.71 21.89
N GLY A 211 7.87 -20.53 22.09
CA GLY A 211 9.26 -20.33 22.51
C GLY A 211 10.31 -20.84 21.50
N LYS A 212 9.92 -21.26 20.28
CA LYS A 212 10.84 -21.88 19.33
C LYS A 212 11.60 -20.83 18.52
N LEU A 213 12.94 -20.89 18.55
CA LEU A 213 13.83 -19.96 17.85
C LEU A 213 13.52 -19.85 16.35
N ARG A 214 13.19 -20.95 15.68
CA ARG A 214 12.92 -20.95 14.22
C ARG A 214 11.84 -19.95 13.79
N TYR A 215 10.81 -19.73 14.61
CA TYR A 215 9.75 -18.77 14.28
C TYR A 215 10.17 -17.33 14.56
N LEU A 216 11.02 -17.13 15.57
CA LEU A 216 11.62 -15.83 15.83
C LEU A 216 12.59 -15.44 14.69
N VAL A 217 13.41 -16.39 14.25
CA VAL A 217 14.29 -16.22 13.07
C VAL A 217 13.46 -15.95 11.82
N LEU A 218 12.36 -16.68 11.60
CA LEU A 218 11.45 -16.41 10.49
C LEU A 218 10.85 -15.00 10.57
N SER A 219 10.44 -14.54 11.75
CA SER A 219 9.95 -13.17 11.96
C SER A 219 11.03 -12.12 11.62
N ALA A 220 12.28 -12.35 12.04
CA ALA A 220 13.41 -11.48 11.71
C ALA A 220 13.72 -11.45 10.21
N VAL A 221 13.70 -12.60 9.52
CA VAL A 221 13.87 -12.67 8.06
C VAL A 221 12.77 -11.89 7.36
N LEU A 222 11.50 -12.12 7.70
CA LEU A 222 10.36 -11.45 7.07
C LEU A 222 10.40 -9.93 7.30
N LEU A 223 10.79 -9.49 8.49
CA LEU A 223 10.96 -8.05 8.78
C LEU A 223 12.15 -7.45 8.04
N GLY A 224 13.24 -8.20 7.85
CA GLY A 224 14.35 -7.78 7.02
C GLY A 224 13.98 -7.67 5.53
N VAL A 225 13.10 -8.53 5.04
CA VAL A 225 12.52 -8.39 3.69
C VAL A 225 11.62 -7.15 3.61
N ALA A 226 10.82 -6.86 4.65
CA ALA A 226 10.08 -5.60 4.76
C ALA A 226 10.98 -4.36 4.74
N TYR A 227 12.14 -4.41 5.41
CA TYR A 227 13.16 -3.35 5.31
C TYR A 227 13.67 -3.19 3.87
N ASN A 228 13.89 -4.29 3.15
CA ASN A 228 14.27 -4.21 1.73
C ASN A 228 13.10 -3.81 0.79
N ALA A 229 11.91 -3.51 1.33
CA ALA A 229 10.82 -2.84 0.59
C ALA A 229 10.76 -1.33 0.90
N LYS A 230 11.00 -0.92 2.16
CA LYS A 230 10.83 0.48 2.59
C LYS A 230 11.67 0.92 3.81
N THR A 231 12.91 0.42 3.88
CA THR A 231 13.93 0.76 4.88
C THR A 231 13.40 0.82 6.32
N LEU A 232 13.70 1.90 7.05
CA LEU A 232 13.41 2.07 8.47
C LEU A 232 11.92 2.18 8.79
N GLU A 233 11.06 2.47 7.81
CA GLU A 233 9.61 2.45 8.00
C GLU A 233 9.12 1.04 8.41
N ALA A 234 9.78 -0.01 7.93
CA ALA A 234 9.51 -1.39 8.35
C ALA A 234 9.75 -1.62 9.84
N PHE A 235 10.64 -0.87 10.47
CA PHE A 235 11.00 -1.05 11.87
C PHE A 235 10.06 -0.33 12.85
N LEU A 236 9.01 0.34 12.37
CA LEU A 236 7.97 0.91 13.24
C LEU A 236 7.34 -0.14 14.16
N ILE A 237 7.17 -1.38 13.68
CA ILE A 237 6.62 -2.48 14.49
C ILE A 237 7.67 -3.20 15.35
N LEU A 238 8.97 -2.95 15.12
CA LEU A 238 10.06 -3.69 15.77
C LEU A 238 10.02 -3.58 17.31
N PRO A 239 9.76 -2.42 17.94
CA PRO A 239 9.62 -2.34 19.40
C PRO A 239 8.50 -3.22 19.96
N ALA A 240 7.36 -3.28 19.25
CA ALA A 240 6.24 -4.13 19.66
C ALA A 240 6.59 -5.62 19.51
N LEU A 241 7.23 -6.01 18.41
CA LEU A 241 7.70 -7.39 18.19
C LEU A 241 8.71 -7.81 19.28
N PHE A 242 9.65 -6.93 19.61
CA PHE A 242 10.62 -7.15 20.68
C PHE A 242 9.92 -7.34 22.03
N ALA A 243 8.98 -6.45 22.38
CA ALA A 243 8.22 -6.54 23.63
C ALA A 243 7.40 -7.83 23.72
N VAL A 244 6.72 -8.22 22.64
CA VAL A 244 5.94 -9.48 22.57
C VAL A 244 6.83 -10.68 22.86
N TYR A 245 8.03 -10.76 22.28
CA TYR A 245 8.92 -11.88 22.57
C TYR A 245 9.53 -11.81 23.96
N LEU A 246 9.88 -10.60 24.40
CA LEU A 246 10.51 -10.34 25.69
C LEU A 246 9.60 -10.75 26.86
N PHE A 247 8.32 -10.41 26.78
CA PHE A 247 7.35 -10.60 27.85
C PHE A 247 6.40 -11.78 27.62
N GLY A 248 6.15 -12.17 26.37
CA GLY A 248 5.19 -13.22 26.03
C GLY A 248 5.74 -14.65 26.09
N THR A 249 7.05 -14.83 26.31
CA THR A 249 7.67 -16.17 26.38
C THR A 249 7.92 -16.63 27.81
N ASN A 250 7.62 -17.89 28.13
CA ASN A 250 7.96 -18.51 29.43
C ASN A 250 9.41 -19.04 29.50
N LEU A 251 10.28 -18.61 28.59
CA LEU A 251 11.68 -19.04 28.54
C LEU A 251 12.51 -18.38 29.65
N LYS A 252 13.56 -19.09 30.11
CA LYS A 252 14.57 -18.52 31.00
C LYS A 252 15.26 -17.34 30.31
N TRP A 253 15.63 -16.31 31.09
CA TRP A 253 16.18 -15.06 30.54
C TRP A 253 17.39 -15.29 29.63
N ARG A 254 18.30 -16.23 29.97
CA ARG A 254 19.50 -16.53 29.17
C ARG A 254 19.15 -17.03 27.77
N THR A 255 18.21 -17.97 27.67
CA THR A 255 17.73 -18.49 26.38
C THR A 255 17.03 -17.41 25.59
N ARG A 256 16.22 -16.59 26.26
CA ARG A 256 15.54 -15.46 25.64
C ARG A 256 16.53 -14.44 25.06
N ALA A 257 17.56 -14.08 25.82
CA ALA A 257 18.62 -13.18 25.36
C ALA A 257 19.38 -13.76 24.15
N TRP A 258 19.71 -15.05 24.17
CA TRP A 258 20.35 -15.70 23.03
C TRP A 258 19.45 -15.75 21.79
N HIS A 259 18.16 -16.04 21.96
CA HIS A 259 17.18 -15.99 20.88
C HIS A 259 17.07 -14.58 20.27
N LEU A 260 16.92 -13.55 21.12
CA LEU A 260 16.84 -12.16 20.69
C LEU A 260 18.12 -11.70 19.99
N GLY A 261 19.31 -12.07 20.51
CA GLY A 261 20.59 -11.78 19.87
C GLY A 261 20.72 -12.46 18.50
N THR A 262 20.31 -13.72 18.39
CA THR A 262 20.29 -14.45 17.11
C THR A 262 19.34 -13.79 16.11
N ALA A 263 18.13 -13.44 16.55
CA ALA A 263 17.14 -12.78 15.71
C ALA A 263 17.59 -11.39 15.26
N PHE A 264 18.23 -10.63 16.14
CA PHE A 264 18.82 -9.34 15.82
C PHE A 264 19.90 -9.47 14.74
N LEU A 265 20.81 -10.44 14.88
CA LEU A 265 21.85 -10.69 13.87
C LEU A 265 21.23 -11.05 12.51
N VAL A 266 20.24 -11.94 12.50
CA VAL A 266 19.52 -12.31 11.27
C VAL A 266 18.81 -11.11 10.65
N LEU A 267 18.10 -10.32 11.47
CA LEU A 267 17.42 -9.11 11.01
C LEU A 267 18.41 -8.14 10.37
N ALA A 268 19.55 -7.88 11.02
CA ALA A 268 20.58 -6.99 10.51
C ALA A 268 21.16 -7.49 9.19
N VAL A 269 21.53 -8.77 9.10
CA VAL A 269 22.09 -9.37 7.88
C VAL A 269 21.11 -9.28 6.72
N VAL A 270 19.84 -9.64 6.92
CA VAL A 270 18.84 -9.59 5.85
C VAL A 270 18.54 -8.15 5.45
N SER A 271 18.33 -7.26 6.42
CA SER A 271 17.99 -5.84 6.16
C SER A 271 19.10 -5.12 5.40
N LEU A 272 20.35 -5.28 5.84
CA LEU A 272 21.49 -4.55 5.28
C LEU A 272 22.09 -5.22 4.03
N SER A 273 21.66 -6.44 3.69
CA SER A 273 22.26 -7.24 2.61
C SER A 273 22.39 -6.47 1.30
N TRP A 274 21.32 -5.86 0.80
CA TRP A 274 21.36 -5.13 -0.46
C TRP A 274 22.10 -3.80 -0.35
N SER A 275 21.78 -2.95 0.63
CA SER A 275 22.42 -1.64 0.79
C SER A 275 23.93 -1.74 0.96
N VAL A 276 24.42 -2.74 1.72
CA VAL A 276 25.86 -2.99 1.88
C VAL A 276 26.48 -3.46 0.56
N LEU A 277 25.81 -4.34 -0.21
CA LEU A 277 26.32 -4.76 -1.51
C LEU A 277 26.38 -3.60 -2.51
N VAL A 278 25.41 -2.69 -2.50
CA VAL A 278 25.45 -1.48 -3.31
C VAL A 278 26.63 -0.61 -2.90
N ASP A 279 26.78 -0.30 -1.61
CA ASP A 279 27.82 0.59 -1.12
C ASP A 279 29.24 0.02 -1.30
N LEU A 280 29.40 -1.31 -1.23
CA LEU A 280 30.66 -2.00 -1.51
C LEU A 280 31.00 -2.12 -3.00
N THR A 281 30.02 -1.95 -3.89
CA THR A 281 30.29 -1.95 -5.34
C THR A 281 30.98 -0.63 -5.72
N PRO A 282 32.10 -0.65 -6.48
CA PRO A 282 32.81 0.56 -6.88
C PRO A 282 31.88 1.57 -7.56
N ALA A 283 32.00 2.85 -7.22
CA ALA A 283 31.12 3.91 -7.73
C ALA A 283 31.13 4.03 -9.28
N SER A 284 32.22 3.61 -9.94
CA SER A 284 32.31 3.54 -11.41
C SER A 284 31.50 2.39 -12.03
N GLU A 285 31.11 1.40 -11.23
CA GLU A 285 30.44 0.17 -11.68
C GLU A 285 28.96 0.12 -11.33
N ARG A 286 28.45 1.06 -10.53
CA ARG A 286 27.04 1.14 -10.12
C ARG A 286 26.40 2.49 -10.46
N PRO A 287 25.06 2.57 -10.53
CA PRO A 287 24.36 3.85 -10.63
C PRO A 287 24.59 4.72 -9.38
N TYR A 288 24.44 6.03 -9.55
CA TYR A 288 24.41 6.98 -8.44
C TYR A 288 23.16 6.75 -7.58
N VAL A 289 23.33 6.73 -6.26
CA VAL A 289 22.24 6.55 -5.30
C VAL A 289 21.46 7.85 -5.13
N ASP A 290 20.24 7.90 -5.66
CA ASP A 290 19.41 9.11 -5.58
C ASP A 290 19.05 9.48 -4.13
N ASN A 291 18.77 10.76 -3.87
CA ASN A 291 18.52 11.29 -2.53
C ASN A 291 19.63 11.01 -1.48
N SER A 292 20.85 10.70 -1.93
CA SER A 292 22.06 10.66 -1.10
C SER A 292 23.03 11.78 -1.46
N THR A 293 23.87 12.18 -0.52
CA THR A 293 24.93 13.19 -0.72
C THR A 293 26.26 12.54 -1.09
N SER A 294 26.53 11.36 -0.52
CA SER A 294 27.79 10.63 -0.61
C SER A 294 27.72 9.41 -1.55
N ASN A 295 26.67 9.31 -2.36
CA ASN A 295 26.43 8.16 -3.23
C ASN A 295 26.33 6.84 -2.43
N SER A 296 25.58 6.83 -1.33
CA SER A 296 25.46 5.70 -0.39
C SER A 296 24.00 5.37 -0.07
N GLU A 297 23.66 4.09 -0.17
CA GLU A 297 22.38 3.52 0.23
C GLU A 297 22.20 3.51 1.75
N LEU A 298 23.27 3.29 2.52
CA LEU A 298 23.19 3.36 3.98
C LEU A 298 22.94 4.79 4.47
N GLU A 299 23.59 5.79 3.84
CA GLU A 299 23.30 7.21 4.08
C GLU A 299 21.83 7.52 3.76
N LEU A 300 21.34 7.10 2.59
CA LEU A 300 19.95 7.27 2.17
C LEU A 300 18.97 6.62 3.18
N ALA A 301 19.25 5.38 3.59
CA ALA A 301 18.40 4.62 4.49
C ALA A 301 18.31 5.24 5.90
N ILE A 302 19.43 5.66 6.48
CA ILE A 302 19.50 6.23 7.84
C ILE A 302 19.06 7.70 7.85
N GLY A 303 19.50 8.47 6.86
CA GLY A 303 19.25 9.89 6.72
C GLY A 303 17.86 10.17 6.17
N TYR A 304 17.76 10.34 4.85
CA TYR A 304 16.57 10.81 4.15
C TYR A 304 15.34 9.92 4.38
N ASN A 305 15.51 8.59 4.34
CA ASN A 305 14.42 7.64 4.58
C ASN A 305 14.18 7.32 6.06
N GLY A 306 15.00 7.86 6.97
CA GLY A 306 15.00 7.54 8.38
C GLY A 306 14.80 8.73 9.27
N ILE A 307 15.90 9.17 9.89
CA ILE A 307 15.94 10.20 10.93
C ILE A 307 15.29 11.49 10.43
N GLN A 308 15.54 11.89 9.18
CA GLN A 308 15.01 13.14 8.62
C GLN A 308 13.49 13.14 8.48
N ARG A 309 12.84 11.96 8.36
CA ARG A 309 11.37 11.86 8.35
C ARG A 309 10.76 12.20 9.71
N ILE A 310 11.50 11.97 10.79
CA ILE A 310 11.08 12.24 12.17
C ILE A 310 11.46 13.66 12.58
N THR A 311 12.70 14.07 12.29
CA THR A 311 13.23 15.39 12.69
C THR A 311 12.80 16.51 11.75
N GLY A 312 12.17 16.19 10.63
CA GLY A 312 11.82 17.12 9.56
C GLY A 312 12.96 17.34 8.57
N GLN A 313 12.58 17.55 7.30
CA GLN A 313 13.51 17.89 6.22
C GLN A 313 13.62 19.42 6.13
N ASN A 314 14.65 19.98 6.76
CA ASN A 314 14.97 21.40 6.63
C ASN A 314 15.63 21.65 5.26
N GLY A 315 14.82 21.83 4.22
CA GLY A 315 15.22 22.33 2.89
C GLY A 315 16.19 21.46 2.08
N GLY A 316 15.70 20.80 1.04
CA GLY A 316 16.57 20.23 0.01
C GLY A 316 15.95 19.16 -0.88
N ARG A 317 15.67 19.55 -2.14
CA ARG A 317 15.50 18.71 -3.36
C ARG A 317 14.43 17.61 -3.33
N GLY A 318 13.16 18.02 -3.41
CA GLY A 318 12.21 17.35 -4.29
C GLY A 318 12.29 18.05 -5.65
N GLY A 319 12.82 17.37 -6.67
CA GLY A 319 13.00 17.93 -8.01
C GLY A 319 11.68 18.19 -8.73
N SER A 320 11.01 19.30 -8.42
CA SER A 320 10.09 19.92 -9.37
C SER A 320 10.93 20.70 -10.38
N PHE A 321 11.13 20.13 -11.57
CA PHE A 321 11.54 20.91 -12.75
C PHE A 321 10.37 21.83 -13.13
N ALA A 322 10.24 22.96 -12.43
CA ALA A 322 9.46 24.09 -12.90
C ALA A 322 10.38 24.93 -13.81
N PRO A 323 10.04 25.16 -15.09
CA PRO A 323 10.78 26.11 -15.90
C PRO A 323 10.60 27.49 -15.27
N LYS A 324 11.70 28.14 -14.89
CA LYS A 324 11.68 29.55 -14.49
C LYS A 324 11.21 30.37 -15.70
N SER A 325 9.97 30.83 -15.68
CA SER A 325 9.56 31.98 -16.48
C SER A 325 10.38 33.17 -16.01
N ARG A 326 11.18 33.75 -16.92
CA ARG A 326 11.79 35.05 -16.72
C ARG A 326 10.69 36.08 -17.01
N ASP A 327 10.03 36.57 -15.98
CA ASP A 327 9.10 37.68 -16.14
C ASP A 327 9.89 39.00 -16.13
N ALA A 328 9.69 39.74 -17.22
CA ALA A 328 10.21 41.05 -17.49
C ALA A 328 9.64 42.07 -16.49
N GLN A 329 10.53 42.87 -15.92
CA GLN A 329 10.21 43.90 -14.95
C GLN A 329 9.78 45.17 -15.71
N THR A 330 8.48 45.32 -15.99
CA THR A 330 7.87 46.61 -16.33
C THR A 330 7.44 47.29 -15.05
N ALA A 331 8.25 48.23 -14.56
CA ALA A 331 7.89 49.14 -13.49
C ALA A 331 7.09 50.32 -14.06
N SER A 332 5.84 50.43 -13.60
CA SER A 332 4.94 51.56 -13.78
C SER A 332 5.49 52.80 -13.03
N GLY A 333 5.55 53.94 -13.73
CA GLY A 333 5.93 55.22 -13.15
C GLY A 333 4.75 55.97 -12.54
N GLU A 334 5.07 56.72 -11.48
CA GLU A 334 4.38 57.90 -10.86
C GLU A 334 5.16 58.16 -9.55
N ALA A 335 5.54 59.35 -9.08
CA ALA A 335 5.47 60.74 -9.53
C ALA A 335 6.52 61.56 -8.71
N LYS A 336 6.77 62.80 -9.16
CA LYS A 336 7.43 64.01 -8.56
C LYS A 336 7.62 64.02 -7.02
N ASP A 337 8.62 64.67 -6.42
CA ASP A 337 9.16 66.03 -6.61
C ASP A 337 10.48 66.21 -5.81
N ASP A 338 11.09 67.39 -5.95
CA ASP A 338 12.12 68.06 -5.13
C ASP A 338 13.59 67.96 -5.58
N GLY A 339 14.05 69.08 -6.14
CA GLY A 339 15.43 69.31 -6.55
C GLY A 339 16.33 69.87 -5.47
N ALA A 340 17.64 69.79 -5.70
CA ALA A 340 18.59 70.91 -5.61
C ALA A 340 20.05 70.43 -5.81
N GLN A 341 20.75 71.17 -6.67
CA GLN A 341 22.17 71.55 -6.61
C GLN A 341 23.28 70.50 -6.84
N GLY A 342 24.14 70.81 -7.83
CA GLY A 342 25.54 70.38 -7.87
C GLY A 342 26.12 70.11 -9.28
N ASN A 343 26.50 71.17 -10.00
CA ASN A 343 27.32 71.13 -11.23
C ASN A 343 28.82 71.25 -10.84
N PRO A 344 29.85 71.21 -11.73
CA PRO A 344 30.02 70.63 -13.08
C PRO A 344 31.36 69.86 -13.27
N SER A 345 31.63 69.47 -14.53
CA SER A 345 32.94 69.32 -15.21
C SER A 345 33.55 67.90 -15.20
N SER A 346 34.01 67.31 -16.30
CA SER A 346 34.67 67.87 -17.49
C SER A 346 34.61 66.89 -18.68
N SER A 347 34.46 67.41 -19.90
CA SER A 347 34.87 66.77 -21.17
C SER A 347 36.32 67.23 -21.51
N PRO A 348 36.93 66.95 -22.68
CA PRO A 348 36.63 66.01 -23.77
C PRO A 348 37.91 65.28 -24.32
N SER A 349 37.74 64.35 -25.27
CA SER A 349 38.60 64.09 -26.48
C SER A 349 38.45 62.61 -26.89
N ALA A 350 37.82 62.26 -28.02
CA ALA A 350 38.17 62.47 -29.43
C ALA A 350 39.22 61.47 -29.97
N SER A 351 38.79 60.71 -30.99
CA SER A 351 39.47 60.41 -32.27
C SER A 351 39.76 58.95 -32.63
N GLY A 352 39.41 58.63 -33.89
CA GLY A 352 39.93 57.55 -34.75
C GLY A 352 39.25 56.19 -34.55
N GLY A 353 38.71 55.49 -35.53
CA GLY A 353 38.87 55.53 -37.00
C GLY A 353 38.98 54.07 -37.50
N ASP A 354 38.22 53.78 -38.56
CA ASP A 354 38.46 52.74 -39.59
C ASP A 354 38.34 51.25 -39.17
N SER A 355 37.22 50.58 -39.46
CA SER A 355 36.87 49.88 -40.71
C SER A 355 37.52 48.51 -40.85
N GLU A 356 36.71 47.44 -40.77
CA GLU A 356 36.93 46.22 -41.53
C GLU A 356 35.60 45.48 -41.76
N GLU A 357 35.38 45.15 -43.03
CA GLU A 357 34.18 44.62 -43.64
C GLU A 357 34.37 43.11 -43.90
N SER A 358 33.33 42.30 -43.71
CA SER A 358 33.24 40.95 -44.29
C SER A 358 31.76 40.54 -44.42
N PRO A 359 31.26 40.23 -45.64
CA PRO A 359 29.85 39.96 -45.87
C PRO A 359 29.56 38.47 -46.10
N ALA A 360 28.34 38.05 -45.74
CA ALA A 360 27.65 36.86 -46.26
C ALA A 360 26.15 36.91 -45.86
N PRO A 361 25.24 36.20 -46.53
CA PRO A 361 25.24 35.70 -47.91
C PRO A 361 23.94 36.07 -48.68
N GLY A 362 23.89 35.61 -49.93
CA GLY A 362 22.86 35.90 -50.92
C GLY A 362 21.48 35.31 -50.68
N GLY A 363 20.52 35.84 -51.44
CA GLY A 363 19.11 35.48 -51.39
C GLY A 363 18.66 34.43 -52.40
N PHE A 364 17.34 34.50 -52.66
CA PHE A 364 16.46 33.62 -53.46
C PHE A 364 15.93 32.40 -52.70
N SER A 365 14.65 32.04 -52.73
CA SER A 365 13.53 32.52 -53.53
C SER A 365 12.18 32.17 -52.87
N ARG A 366 11.16 32.93 -53.28
CA ARG A 366 9.76 32.94 -52.86
C ARG A 366 8.94 31.99 -53.76
N ASN A 367 7.92 31.33 -53.22
CA ASN A 367 6.67 30.90 -53.88
C ASN A 367 5.67 30.56 -52.75
N SER A 368 4.81 31.47 -52.30
CA SER A 368 3.47 31.82 -52.83
C SER A 368 2.46 30.66 -52.79
N PHE A 369 1.56 30.69 -51.81
CA PHE A 369 0.11 30.50 -51.99
C PHE A 369 -0.62 31.25 -50.86
N GLU A 370 -1.30 32.33 -51.24
CA GLU A 370 -2.28 33.07 -50.44
C GLU A 370 -3.63 32.37 -50.55
N GLU A 371 -4.35 32.25 -49.44
CA GLU A 371 -5.80 32.15 -49.47
C GLU A 371 -6.42 32.81 -48.22
N GLY A 372 -7.15 33.91 -48.48
CA GLY A 372 -8.42 34.23 -47.81
C GLY A 372 -8.40 34.73 -46.37
N ALA A 373 -8.27 36.05 -46.20
CA ALA A 373 -8.66 36.75 -44.98
C ALA A 373 -10.20 36.87 -44.87
N GLY A 374 -10.74 36.55 -43.69
CA GLY A 374 -12.09 36.89 -43.27
C GLY A 374 -12.14 37.04 -41.75
N SER A 375 -12.22 38.28 -41.26
CA SER A 375 -12.67 38.60 -39.89
C SER A 375 -14.22 38.62 -39.88
N PRO A 376 -14.94 38.23 -38.80
CA PRO A 376 -15.00 38.94 -37.50
C PRO A 376 -15.39 38.01 -36.30
N PRO A 377 -15.98 38.47 -35.17
CA PRO A 377 -15.69 39.60 -34.29
C PRO A 377 -15.21 39.15 -32.89
N SER A 378 -14.75 40.13 -32.10
CA SER A 378 -14.42 40.07 -30.68
C SER A 378 -15.60 39.64 -29.77
N GLY A 379 -15.35 38.66 -28.88
CA GLY A 379 -16.18 38.41 -27.70
C GLY A 379 -16.09 36.96 -27.17
N MET A 380 -15.92 36.82 -25.85
CA MET A 380 -16.05 35.60 -25.02
C MET A 380 -14.83 34.65 -24.90
N ASN A 381 -13.97 34.99 -23.95
CA ASN A 381 -13.47 34.16 -22.84
C ASN A 381 -13.57 32.62 -23.03
N GLY A 382 -12.54 32.02 -23.64
CA GLY A 382 -12.36 30.58 -23.73
C GLY A 382 -11.61 30.02 -22.51
N GLY A 383 -12.34 29.37 -21.60
CA GLY A 383 -11.75 28.50 -20.59
C GLY A 383 -11.45 27.12 -21.20
N SER A 384 -10.17 26.86 -21.51
CA SER A 384 -9.67 25.51 -21.75
C SER A 384 -9.46 24.78 -20.41
N PRO A 385 -9.96 23.55 -20.21
CA PRO A 385 -9.61 22.76 -19.04
C PRO A 385 -8.25 22.11 -19.27
N GLY A 386 -7.19 22.86 -18.98
CA GLY A 386 -5.86 22.29 -18.79
C GLY A 386 -5.88 21.40 -17.54
N ARG A 387 -5.82 20.08 -17.74
CA ARG A 387 -5.53 19.10 -16.69
C ARG A 387 -4.12 19.39 -16.14
N GLY A 388 -4.07 20.23 -15.12
CA GLY A 388 -2.90 20.45 -14.29
C GLY A 388 -2.65 19.24 -13.38
N PHE A 389 -1.41 18.79 -13.40
CA PHE A 389 -0.85 17.68 -12.61
C PHE A 389 -1.13 17.84 -11.11
N GLY A 390 -2.11 17.09 -10.62
CA GLY A 390 -2.36 16.87 -9.20
C GLY A 390 -1.57 15.66 -8.70
N GLY A 391 -0.26 15.82 -8.49
CA GLY A 391 0.54 14.89 -7.71
C GLY A 391 0.63 15.38 -6.28
N GLY A 392 -0.40 15.13 -5.48
CA GLY A 392 -0.40 15.49 -4.06
C GLY A 392 0.71 14.75 -3.32
N ASN A 393 1.68 15.48 -2.79
CA ASN A 393 2.65 14.99 -1.82
C ASN A 393 1.92 14.51 -0.54
N SER A 394 1.52 13.23 -0.48
CA SER A 394 0.86 12.64 0.70
C SER A 394 1.74 12.55 1.98
N PHE A 395 2.92 13.17 2.01
CA PHE A 395 3.82 13.15 3.18
C PHE A 395 4.44 14.49 3.56
N ASN A 396 3.95 15.63 3.03
CA ASN A 396 4.32 16.93 3.59
C ASN A 396 3.22 17.44 4.53
N GLY A 397 2.96 16.71 5.61
CA GLY A 397 2.07 17.17 6.67
C GLY A 397 2.60 18.50 7.22
N GLY A 398 1.85 19.57 7.00
CA GLY A 398 2.19 20.95 7.32
C GLY A 398 2.24 21.23 8.82
N GLY A 399 3.22 20.66 9.52
CA GLY A 399 3.44 20.83 10.95
C GLY A 399 4.92 21.03 11.27
N SER A 400 5.19 21.74 12.37
CA SER A 400 6.54 21.94 12.90
C SER A 400 7.22 20.61 13.24
N ALA A 401 8.54 20.55 13.08
CA ALA A 401 9.35 19.39 13.42
C ALA A 401 9.15 18.99 14.90
N SER A 402 8.74 17.74 15.16
CA SER A 402 8.50 17.22 16.51
C SER A 402 8.43 15.69 16.51
N PRO A 403 8.89 15.01 17.60
CA PRO A 403 8.66 13.57 17.79
C PRO A 403 7.18 13.15 17.77
N LEU A 404 6.26 14.11 18.03
CA LEU A 404 4.82 13.88 17.99
C LEU A 404 4.18 14.11 16.61
N ARG A 405 4.99 14.43 15.58
CA ARG A 405 4.50 14.72 14.22
C ARG A 405 3.73 13.54 13.60
N MET A 406 4.01 12.30 14.02
CA MET A 406 3.29 11.09 13.60
C MET A 406 1.84 11.03 14.09
N PHE A 407 1.46 11.83 15.09
CA PHE A 407 0.11 11.88 15.65
C PHE A 407 -0.64 13.17 15.31
N ASN A 408 -0.08 14.01 14.43
CA ASN A 408 -0.70 15.28 14.06
C ASN A 408 -1.74 15.08 12.94
N THR A 409 -2.88 15.75 13.06
CA THR A 409 -4.06 15.58 12.20
C THR A 409 -4.12 16.55 11.02
N THR A 410 -3.12 17.42 10.84
CA THR A 410 -3.05 18.28 9.65
C THR A 410 -2.49 17.52 8.45
N LEU A 411 -3.42 17.00 7.64
CA LEU A 411 -3.16 16.49 6.28
C LEU A 411 -2.67 17.60 5.37
#